data_AF-A0A7T5EJQ8-F1
#
_entry.id   AF-A0A7T5EJQ8-F1
#
_cell.length_a   1.000
_cell.length_b   1.000
_cell.length_c   1.000
_cell.angle_alpha   90.00
_cell.angle_beta   90.00
_cell.angle_gamma   90.00
#
_symmetry.space_group_name_H-M   'P 1'
#
loop_
_entity.id
_entity.type
_entity.pdbx_description
1 polymer ?
#
loop_
_entity_poly.entity_id
_entity_poly.type
_entity_poly.pdbx_seq_one_letter_code
_entity_poly.pdbx_strand_id
1 'polypeptide(L)'
;MKLLSRVFLVVSIMLGVVGCSSDDSLAKAGKGRLAQSEFYVLNKQIGDAIYYQPVDFNKAISALPAHMKENLKLIDSAKLPFPVGQETAYLATFRVEQEEEDRYQVQFTYLPKKEGGWMNGDDFFIIRMTDIGDELPAGFEARESGLDMFGNKIDVEHTENGVRLHHHIHQTNSGYVYTYYSWDAKENYLATVVTTANEINFCHNGIWYQIGYHINGNQVDESVQKQMAELAKELIEE
;
A
#
# COMPACT_ATOMS: atom_id res chain seq x y z
N MET A 1 34.99 39.01 -45.82
CA MET A 1 33.75 38.20 -45.80
C MET A 1 34.07 36.85 -45.17
N LYS A 2 34.02 36.83 -43.85
CA LYS A 2 33.07 36.02 -43.05
C LYS A 2 33.35 34.51 -43.15
N LEU A 3 34.46 34.15 -42.49
CA LEU A 3 34.77 32.86 -41.89
C LEU A 3 33.75 32.51 -40.76
N LEU A 4 32.46 32.72 -41.02
CA LEU A 4 31.38 32.78 -40.01
C LEU A 4 30.31 31.71 -40.23
N SER A 5 30.64 30.64 -40.95
CA SER A 5 29.65 29.67 -41.45
C SER A 5 29.78 28.25 -40.88
N ARG A 6 30.69 27.98 -39.94
CA ARG A 6 30.96 26.59 -39.50
C ARG A 6 31.09 26.35 -37.99
N VAL A 7 30.60 27.27 -37.16
CA VAL A 7 30.60 27.08 -35.68
C VAL A 7 29.17 26.91 -35.11
N PHE A 8 28.13 26.94 -35.94
CA PHE A 8 26.73 26.93 -35.49
C PHE A 8 26.01 25.58 -35.60
N LEU A 9 26.73 24.44 -35.51
CA LEU A 9 26.13 23.10 -35.66
C LEU A 9 26.55 22.08 -34.59
N VAL A 10 26.93 22.51 -33.37
CA VAL A 10 27.33 21.56 -32.30
C VAL A 10 26.68 21.84 -30.93
N VAL A 11 25.74 22.81 -30.79
CA VAL A 11 25.21 23.18 -29.45
C VAL A 11 23.69 23.23 -29.39
N SER A 12 22.96 22.26 -29.95
CA SER A 12 21.49 22.27 -29.87
C SER A 12 20.79 20.92 -29.71
N ILE A 13 21.50 19.86 -29.29
CA ILE A 13 20.87 18.59 -28.88
C ILE A 13 21.39 18.23 -27.49
N MET A 14 21.07 19.08 -26.50
CA MET A 14 21.37 18.85 -25.07
C MET A 14 20.36 19.60 -24.19
N LEU A 15 19.09 19.66 -24.61
CA LEU A 15 18.01 20.19 -23.78
C LEU A 15 16.78 19.31 -23.96
N GLY A 16 16.43 18.57 -22.91
CA GLY A 16 15.08 18.03 -22.76
C GLY A 16 14.95 16.55 -22.39
N VAL A 17 15.93 15.91 -21.76
CA VAL A 17 15.57 14.79 -20.85
C VAL A 17 15.09 15.44 -19.56
N VAL A 18 13.83 15.88 -19.57
CA VAL A 18 13.10 16.20 -18.33
C VAL A 18 12.75 14.84 -17.73
N GLY A 19 13.72 14.25 -17.04
CA GLY A 19 13.49 13.11 -16.15
C GLY A 19 12.56 13.55 -15.02
N CYS A 20 11.62 12.65 -14.69
CA CYS A 20 10.56 12.73 -13.69
C CYS A 20 10.69 13.84 -12.65
N SER A 21 9.70 14.73 -12.61
CA SER A 21 9.50 15.63 -11.49
C SER A 21 9.20 14.80 -10.24
N SER A 22 10.17 14.65 -9.34
CA SER A 22 9.83 14.39 -7.95
C SER A 22 9.08 15.61 -7.45
N ASP A 23 7.81 15.45 -7.10
CA ASP A 23 7.00 16.48 -6.50
C ASP A 23 7.64 16.89 -5.16
N ASP A 24 8.40 17.99 -5.15
CA ASP A 24 9.13 18.53 -3.99
C ASP A 24 8.19 19.04 -2.87
N SER A 25 6.88 18.80 -2.99
CA SER A 25 5.85 19.26 -2.04
C SER A 25 5.70 18.37 -0.79
N LEU A 26 6.32 17.19 -0.76
CA LEU A 26 6.29 16.28 0.38
C LEU A 26 7.61 16.27 1.17
N ALA A 27 7.51 16.51 2.48
CA ALA A 27 8.65 16.46 3.37
C ALA A 27 9.11 15.01 3.58
N LYS A 28 10.41 14.74 3.41
CA LYS A 28 11.00 13.42 3.66
C LYS A 28 11.04 13.09 5.15
N ALA A 29 10.81 11.82 5.48
CA ALA A 29 10.72 11.27 6.84
C ALA A 29 11.76 10.17 7.12
N GLY A 30 12.75 10.00 6.24
CA GLY A 30 13.82 9.02 6.38
C GLY A 30 13.80 7.97 5.29
N LYS A 31 14.41 6.81 5.57
CA LYS A 31 14.49 5.68 4.66
C LYS A 31 14.43 4.35 5.43
N GLY A 32 14.00 3.28 4.76
CA GLY A 32 13.94 1.95 5.36
C GLY A 32 13.38 0.88 4.43
N ARG A 33 12.87 -0.22 5.00
CA ARG A 33 12.29 -1.31 4.24
C ARG A 33 10.83 -1.02 3.87
N LEU A 34 10.47 -1.28 2.62
CA LEU A 34 9.08 -1.22 2.17
C LEU A 34 8.20 -2.10 3.08
N ALA A 35 7.04 -1.58 3.49
CA ALA A 35 6.09 -2.37 4.26
C ALA A 35 5.44 -3.40 3.32
N GLN A 36 5.43 -4.67 3.72
CA GLN A 36 4.92 -5.80 2.92
C GLN A 36 4.20 -6.81 3.83
N SER A 37 3.41 -7.69 3.22
CA SER A 37 2.81 -8.83 3.90
C SER A 37 3.88 -9.90 4.06
N GLU A 38 3.80 -10.75 5.09
CA GLU A 38 4.65 -11.94 5.15
C GLU A 38 4.15 -13.07 4.24
N PHE A 39 2.88 -13.06 3.83
CA PHE A 39 2.33 -14.06 2.92
C PHE A 39 2.90 -13.94 1.50
N TYR A 40 3.17 -12.69 1.09
CA TYR A 40 3.58 -12.35 -0.25
C TYR A 40 4.66 -11.28 -0.19
N VAL A 41 5.77 -11.52 -0.87
CA VAL A 41 6.87 -10.58 -0.97
C VAL A 41 7.17 -10.29 -2.43
N LEU A 42 7.63 -9.08 -2.73
CA LEU A 42 8.05 -8.74 -4.08
C LEU A 42 9.28 -9.58 -4.47
N ASN A 43 9.24 -10.19 -5.67
CA ASN A 43 10.30 -11.07 -6.18
C ASN A 43 11.58 -10.34 -6.61
N LYS A 44 11.64 -9.03 -6.42
CA LYS A 44 12.73 -8.17 -6.89
C LYS A 44 13.62 -7.72 -5.75
N GLN A 45 14.88 -7.45 -6.08
CA GLN A 45 15.74 -6.68 -5.18
C GLN A 45 15.25 -5.23 -5.17
N ILE A 46 14.80 -4.81 -4.00
CA ILE A 46 14.29 -3.47 -3.76
C ILE A 46 15.31 -2.77 -2.86
N GLY A 47 15.74 -1.58 -3.28
CA GLY A 47 16.58 -0.72 -2.45
C GLY A 47 15.83 -0.18 -1.23
N ASP A 48 16.52 0.62 -0.40
CA ASP A 48 15.84 1.34 0.68
C ASP A 48 14.72 2.22 0.09
N ALA A 49 13.52 2.10 0.65
CA ALA A 49 12.42 3.01 0.37
C ALA A 49 12.69 4.35 1.04
N ILE A 50 12.36 5.45 0.36
CA ILE A 50 12.35 6.80 0.91
C ILE A 50 10.95 7.08 1.45
N TYR A 51 10.87 7.47 2.71
CA TYR A 51 9.62 7.77 3.39
C TYR A 51 9.31 9.26 3.34
N TYR A 52 8.03 9.59 3.33
CA TYR A 52 7.54 10.95 3.47
C TYR A 52 6.75 11.10 4.78
N GLN A 53 6.65 12.33 5.27
CA GLN A 53 5.83 12.65 6.44
C GLN A 53 4.36 12.31 6.16
N PRO A 54 3.59 11.92 7.20
CA PRO A 54 2.17 11.65 7.04
C PRO A 54 1.43 12.88 6.53
N VAL A 55 0.45 12.66 5.66
CA VAL A 55 -0.39 13.71 5.07
C VAL A 55 -1.85 13.26 5.06
N ASP A 56 -2.77 14.19 4.79
CA ASP A 56 -4.15 13.84 4.48
C ASP A 56 -4.25 13.07 3.15
N PHE A 57 -5.39 12.41 2.94
CA PHE A 57 -5.60 11.59 1.75
C PHE A 57 -5.49 12.39 0.46
N ASN A 58 -6.09 13.58 0.37
CA ASN A 58 -6.07 14.38 -0.86
C ASN A 58 -4.64 14.76 -1.27
N LYS A 59 -3.81 15.12 -0.29
CA LYS A 59 -2.40 15.43 -0.52
C LYS A 59 -1.60 14.21 -0.95
N ALA A 60 -1.83 13.04 -0.34
CA ALA A 60 -1.19 11.80 -0.80
C ALA A 60 -1.60 11.44 -2.23
N ILE A 61 -2.90 11.51 -2.54
CA ILE A 61 -3.45 11.21 -3.87
C ILE A 61 -2.86 12.15 -4.93
N SER A 62 -2.71 13.43 -4.60
CA SER A 62 -2.13 14.42 -5.52
C SER A 62 -0.68 14.08 -5.89
N ALA A 63 0.07 13.46 -4.97
CA ALA A 63 1.47 13.08 -5.17
C ALA A 63 1.67 11.72 -5.88
N LEU A 64 0.60 10.93 -6.08
CA LEU A 64 0.70 9.64 -6.77
C LEU A 64 1.01 9.81 -8.27
N PRO A 65 1.58 8.80 -8.93
CA PRO A 65 1.63 8.75 -10.38
C PRO A 65 0.23 8.56 -10.99
N ALA A 66 0.04 8.95 -12.25
CA ALA A 66 -1.27 8.98 -12.91
C ALA A 66 -1.97 7.60 -12.90
N HIS A 67 -1.24 6.53 -13.22
CA HIS A 67 -1.80 5.17 -13.26
C HIS A 67 -2.32 4.72 -11.90
N MET A 68 -1.65 5.08 -10.81
CA MET A 68 -2.15 4.78 -9.46
C MET A 68 -3.40 5.59 -9.12
N LYS A 69 -3.49 6.86 -9.53
CA LYS A 69 -4.69 7.68 -9.30
C LYS A 69 -5.90 7.15 -10.05
N GLU A 70 -5.72 6.73 -11.30
CA GLU A 70 -6.80 6.20 -12.14
C GLU A 70 -7.40 4.92 -11.58
N ASN A 71 -6.62 4.14 -10.83
CA ASN A 71 -7.05 2.91 -10.20
C ASN A 71 -7.40 3.08 -8.71
N LEU A 72 -7.24 4.28 -8.16
CA LEU A 72 -7.53 4.52 -6.75
C LEU A 72 -9.03 4.72 -6.54
N LYS A 73 -9.60 3.88 -5.67
CA LYS A 73 -10.87 4.14 -5.01
C LYS A 73 -10.65 4.19 -3.50
N LEU A 74 -11.25 5.17 -2.83
CA LEU A 74 -11.28 5.23 -1.37
C LEU A 74 -12.55 4.56 -0.85
N ILE A 75 -12.45 3.95 0.32
CA ILE A 75 -13.61 3.39 1.01
C ILE A 75 -14.40 4.52 1.69
N ASP A 76 -15.72 4.43 1.62
CA ASP A 76 -16.60 5.22 2.49
C ASP A 76 -16.41 4.75 3.94
N SER A 77 -15.81 5.61 4.78
CA SER A 77 -15.51 5.28 6.17
C SER A 77 -16.76 4.97 7.00
N ALA A 78 -17.97 5.37 6.56
CA ALA A 78 -19.22 4.98 7.19
C ALA A 78 -19.56 3.48 7.01
N LYS A 79 -18.94 2.79 6.05
CA LYS A 79 -19.09 1.35 5.82
C LYS A 79 -18.14 0.51 6.68
N LEU A 80 -17.23 1.10 7.45
CA LEU A 80 -16.35 0.36 8.34
C LEU A 80 -17.10 -0.06 9.62
N PRO A 81 -16.75 -1.21 10.23
CA PRO A 81 -17.45 -1.74 11.42
C PRO A 81 -17.09 -0.99 12.72
N PHE A 82 -16.45 0.18 12.62
CA PHE A 82 -16.12 1.06 13.73
C PHE A 82 -16.23 2.52 13.29
N PRO A 83 -16.55 3.46 14.21
CA PRO A 83 -16.56 4.88 13.89
C PRO A 83 -15.14 5.39 13.68
N VAL A 84 -14.82 5.76 12.43
CA VAL A 84 -13.52 6.37 12.09
C VAL A 84 -13.40 7.75 12.74
N GLY A 85 -12.32 7.96 13.47
CA GLY A 85 -11.98 9.26 14.07
C GLY A 85 -10.68 9.86 13.54
N GLN A 86 -9.86 9.06 12.84
CA GLN A 86 -8.64 9.55 12.20
C GLN A 86 -8.40 8.84 10.88
N GLU A 87 -8.08 9.63 9.86
CA GLU A 87 -7.64 9.20 8.54
C GLU A 87 -6.25 9.78 8.30
N THR A 88 -5.30 8.96 7.87
CA THR A 88 -3.92 9.41 7.61
C THR A 88 -3.32 8.60 6.47
N ALA A 89 -2.65 9.28 5.54
CA ALA A 89 -1.94 8.64 4.46
C ALA A 89 -0.43 8.68 4.67
N TYR A 90 0.22 7.59 4.28
CA TYR A 90 1.67 7.46 4.24
C TYR A 90 2.10 7.16 2.82
N LEU A 91 3.18 7.81 2.38
CA LEU A 91 3.78 7.60 1.08
C LEU A 91 5.22 7.12 1.25
N ALA A 92 5.61 6.18 0.41
CA ALA A 92 6.99 5.78 0.21
C ALA A 92 7.29 5.68 -1.28
N THR A 93 8.50 6.05 -1.68
CA THR A 93 9.04 5.75 -3.01
C THR A 93 10.18 4.75 -2.88
N PHE A 94 10.32 3.85 -3.84
CA PHE A 94 11.38 2.84 -3.83
C PHE A 94 11.86 2.56 -5.24
N ARG A 95 13.10 2.09 -5.34
CA ARG A 95 13.68 1.69 -6.62
C ARG A 95 13.82 0.18 -6.70
N VAL A 96 13.34 -0.36 -7.80
CA VAL A 96 13.60 -1.73 -8.21
C VAL A 96 14.96 -1.78 -8.91
N GLU A 97 15.80 -2.76 -8.58
CA GLU A 97 17.08 -2.92 -9.26
C GLU A 97 16.89 -3.02 -10.79
N GLN A 98 17.72 -2.31 -11.56
CA GLN A 98 17.69 -2.23 -13.04
C GLN A 98 16.54 -1.37 -13.63
N GLU A 99 15.70 -0.76 -12.80
CA GLU A 99 14.72 0.23 -13.25
C GLU A 99 15.22 1.66 -12.98
N GLU A 100 15.02 2.54 -13.96
CA GLU A 100 15.43 3.95 -13.86
C GLU A 100 14.44 4.80 -13.07
N GLU A 101 13.17 4.40 -13.06
CA GLU A 101 12.08 5.13 -12.43
C GLU A 101 11.79 4.61 -11.02
N ASP A 102 11.49 5.55 -10.11
CA ASP A 102 11.02 5.19 -8.78
C ASP A 102 9.56 4.74 -8.84
N ARG A 103 9.28 3.69 -8.08
CA ARG A 103 7.93 3.19 -7.85
C ARG A 103 7.37 3.73 -6.55
N TYR A 104 6.06 3.62 -6.40
CA TYR A 104 5.32 4.22 -5.31
C TYR A 104 4.60 3.17 -4.48
N GLN A 105 4.56 3.41 -3.17
CA GLN A 105 3.66 2.73 -2.26
C GLN A 105 2.92 3.77 -1.43
N VAL A 106 1.60 3.65 -1.38
CA VAL A 106 0.74 4.49 -0.55
C VAL A 106 -0.07 3.64 0.40
N GLN A 107 -0.22 4.11 1.62
CA GLN A 107 -1.02 3.49 2.66
C GLN A 107 -2.08 4.49 3.14
N PHE A 108 -3.35 4.13 3.03
CA PHE A 108 -4.47 4.85 3.61
C PHE A 108 -4.90 4.14 4.90
N THR A 109 -4.79 4.84 6.03
CA THR A 109 -5.05 4.28 7.36
C THR A 109 -6.28 4.93 7.97
N TYR A 110 -7.21 4.10 8.42
CA TYR A 110 -8.43 4.46 9.14
C TYR A 110 -8.33 3.92 10.57
N LEU A 111 -8.43 4.81 11.54
CA LEU A 111 -8.38 4.49 12.97
C LEU A 111 -9.66 4.92 13.67
N PRO A 112 -10.11 4.18 14.70
CA PRO A 112 -11.28 4.52 15.47
C PRO A 112 -11.10 5.83 16.21
N LYS A 113 -12.22 6.49 16.52
CA LYS A 113 -12.22 7.66 17.39
C LYS A 113 -11.70 7.27 18.79
N LYS A 114 -10.62 7.92 19.23
CA LYS A 114 -10.07 7.74 20.57
C LYS A 114 -11.04 8.29 21.62
N GLU A 115 -11.77 7.42 22.31
CA GLU A 115 -12.44 7.77 23.57
C GLU A 115 -11.60 7.26 24.75
N GLY A 116 -11.15 8.16 25.64
CA GLY A 116 -10.61 7.77 26.95
C GLY A 116 -9.12 7.36 27.04
N GLY A 117 -8.33 7.51 25.98
CA GLY A 117 -6.86 7.61 26.09
C GLY A 117 -6.07 6.31 26.33
N TRP A 118 -6.69 5.14 26.33
CA TRP A 118 -5.98 3.86 26.37
C TRP A 118 -6.45 2.91 25.27
N MET A 119 -5.48 2.45 24.48
CA MET A 119 -5.61 1.44 23.42
C MET A 119 -5.98 0.10 24.04
N ASN A 120 -7.26 -0.22 24.10
CA ASN A 120 -7.70 -1.60 24.33
C ASN A 120 -7.99 -2.23 22.96
N GLY A 121 -6.98 -2.86 22.35
CA GLY A 121 -7.17 -3.76 21.20
C GLY A 121 -7.50 -3.08 19.87
N ASP A 122 -6.74 -2.03 19.52
CA ASP A 122 -7.06 -1.05 18.46
C ASP A 122 -7.57 -1.65 17.17
N ASP A 123 -8.86 -1.43 16.94
CA ASP A 123 -9.42 -1.65 15.62
C ASP A 123 -8.68 -0.77 14.62
N PHE A 124 -8.42 -1.30 13.43
CA PHE A 124 -7.93 -0.51 12.31
C PHE A 124 -8.35 -1.13 11.00
N PHE A 125 -8.38 -0.28 9.97
CA PHE A 125 -8.47 -0.70 8.60
C PHE A 125 -7.42 0.06 7.79
N ILE A 126 -6.59 -0.67 7.07
CA ILE A 126 -5.47 -0.11 6.30
C ILE A 126 -5.54 -0.65 4.89
N ILE A 127 -5.54 0.25 3.90
CA ILE A 127 -5.38 -0.10 2.48
C ILE A 127 -3.98 0.32 2.07
N ARG A 128 -3.16 -0.62 1.63
CA ARG A 128 -1.87 -0.33 1.02
C ARG A 128 -1.88 -0.69 -0.45
N MET A 129 -1.49 0.25 -1.29
CA MET A 129 -1.33 0.10 -2.73
C MET A 129 0.14 0.22 -3.07
N THR A 130 0.68 -0.80 -3.73
CA THR A 130 2.07 -0.82 -4.18
C THR A 130 2.10 -0.93 -5.69
N ASP A 131 2.85 -0.06 -6.34
CA ASP A 131 3.11 -0.13 -7.77
C ASP A 131 4.05 -1.30 -8.09
N ILE A 132 3.52 -2.33 -8.74
CA ILE A 132 4.24 -3.57 -9.06
C ILE A 132 4.43 -3.78 -10.56
N GLY A 133 3.86 -2.93 -11.42
CA GLY A 133 3.84 -3.16 -12.86
C GLY A 133 3.22 -4.53 -13.16
N ASP A 134 3.74 -5.26 -14.13
CA ASP A 134 3.15 -6.55 -14.55
C ASP A 134 3.55 -7.74 -13.67
N GLU A 135 4.36 -7.53 -12.62
CA GLU A 135 4.96 -8.63 -11.85
C GLU A 135 4.25 -8.91 -10.54
N LEU A 136 3.66 -10.10 -10.43
CA LEU A 136 2.99 -10.54 -9.22
C LEU A 136 3.98 -10.89 -8.09
N PRO A 137 3.57 -10.69 -6.82
CA PRO A 137 4.34 -11.15 -5.67
C PRO A 137 4.60 -12.66 -5.66
N ALA A 138 5.65 -13.08 -4.96
CA ALA A 138 6.04 -14.49 -4.80
C ALA A 138 4.87 -15.34 -4.28
N GLY A 139 4.56 -16.43 -4.97
CA GLY A 139 3.54 -17.40 -4.51
C GLY A 139 2.10 -16.88 -4.55
N PHE A 140 1.84 -15.71 -5.17
CA PHE A 140 0.51 -15.13 -5.29
C PHE A 140 -0.45 -16.06 -6.05
N GLU A 141 -0.09 -16.47 -7.27
CA GLU A 141 -0.96 -17.31 -8.12
C GLU A 141 -1.17 -18.74 -7.62
N ALA A 142 -0.22 -19.30 -6.88
CA ALA A 142 -0.25 -20.71 -6.47
C ALA A 142 -1.11 -20.97 -5.23
N ARG A 143 -1.58 -19.91 -4.55
CA ARG A 143 -2.23 -20.03 -3.24
C ARG A 143 -3.72 -20.30 -3.37
N GLU A 144 -4.16 -21.49 -2.99
CA GLU A 144 -5.58 -21.89 -2.96
C GLU A 144 -6.25 -21.70 -1.58
N SER A 145 -7.57 -21.77 -1.54
CA SER A 145 -8.35 -21.78 -0.28
C SER A 145 -7.98 -22.98 0.59
N GLY A 146 -8.03 -22.81 1.91
CA GLY A 146 -7.74 -23.87 2.87
C GLY A 146 -7.22 -23.33 4.19
N LEU A 147 -6.25 -24.04 4.76
CA LEU A 147 -5.56 -23.63 5.98
C LEU A 147 -4.09 -23.34 5.69
N ASP A 148 -3.53 -22.32 6.34
CA ASP A 148 -2.09 -22.09 6.36
C ASP A 148 -1.38 -23.07 7.31
N MET A 149 -0.04 -22.95 7.41
CA MET A 149 0.77 -23.83 8.26
C MET A 149 0.52 -23.66 9.77
N PHE A 150 -0.19 -22.59 10.17
CA PHE A 150 -0.56 -22.29 11.55
C PHE A 150 -2.01 -22.66 11.87
N GLY A 151 -2.78 -23.14 10.87
CA GLY A 151 -4.19 -23.45 11.02
C GLY A 151 -5.12 -22.23 10.89
N ASN A 152 -4.63 -21.11 10.38
CA ASN A 152 -5.46 -19.96 10.00
C ASN A 152 -6.10 -20.21 8.63
N LYS A 153 -7.24 -19.57 8.39
CA LYS A 153 -8.03 -19.79 7.17
C LYS A 153 -7.51 -18.90 6.04
N ILE A 154 -7.46 -19.47 4.84
CA ILE A 154 -7.26 -18.73 3.59
C ILE A 154 -8.50 -18.96 2.75
N ASP A 155 -9.22 -17.89 2.44
CA ASP A 155 -10.30 -17.89 1.46
C ASP A 155 -9.82 -17.22 0.18
N VAL A 156 -9.95 -17.92 -0.94
CA VAL A 156 -9.66 -17.40 -2.27
C VAL A 156 -10.98 -17.21 -3.00
N GLU A 157 -11.30 -15.96 -3.30
CA GLU A 157 -12.49 -15.55 -4.03
C GLU A 157 -12.11 -14.84 -5.34
N HIS A 158 -13.08 -14.69 -6.24
CA HIS A 158 -12.93 -13.89 -7.44
C HIS A 158 -13.99 -12.80 -7.47
N THR A 159 -13.61 -11.60 -7.89
CA THR A 159 -14.54 -10.51 -8.24
C THR A 159 -15.32 -10.83 -9.51
N GLU A 160 -16.32 -10.01 -9.82
CA GLU A 160 -17.07 -10.10 -11.08
C GLU A 160 -16.16 -9.95 -12.32
N ASN A 161 -15.11 -9.12 -12.22
CA ASN A 161 -14.11 -8.93 -13.27
C ASN A 161 -12.96 -9.98 -13.25
N GLY A 162 -13.06 -11.02 -12.43
CA GLY A 162 -12.14 -12.15 -12.41
C GLY A 162 -10.81 -11.91 -11.68
N VAL A 163 -10.68 -10.80 -10.94
CA VAL A 163 -9.53 -10.55 -10.05
C VAL A 163 -9.61 -11.51 -8.87
N ARG A 164 -8.47 -12.11 -8.54
CA ARG A 164 -8.35 -13.08 -7.45
C ARG A 164 -8.02 -12.37 -6.13
N LEU A 165 -8.85 -12.61 -5.11
CA LEU A 165 -8.70 -12.05 -3.77
C LEU A 165 -8.30 -13.16 -2.80
N HIS A 166 -7.23 -12.94 -2.07
CA HIS A 166 -6.73 -13.87 -1.06
C HIS A 166 -6.97 -13.28 0.31
N HIS A 167 -7.92 -13.85 1.04
CA HIS A 167 -8.32 -13.43 2.37
C HIS A 167 -7.73 -14.37 3.41
N HIS A 168 -6.71 -13.88 4.12
CA HIS A 168 -6.06 -14.54 5.23
C HIS A 168 -6.73 -14.13 6.53
N ILE A 169 -7.32 -15.10 7.22
CA ILE A 169 -8.15 -14.90 8.41
C ILE A 169 -7.50 -15.65 9.57
N HIS A 170 -7.03 -14.91 10.57
CA HIS A 170 -6.49 -15.48 11.80
C HIS A 170 -7.58 -16.23 12.58
N GLN A 171 -7.28 -17.48 12.93
CA GLN A 171 -8.14 -18.33 13.76
C GLN A 171 -7.40 -18.89 14.98
N THR A 172 -6.09 -18.69 15.04
CA THR A 172 -5.23 -19.19 16.11
C THR A 172 -4.40 -18.06 16.72
N ASN A 173 -3.70 -18.36 17.81
CA ASN A 173 -2.77 -17.42 18.46
C ASN A 173 -1.42 -17.30 17.73
N SER A 174 -1.27 -17.94 16.57
CA SER A 174 -0.06 -17.91 15.75
C SER A 174 -0.43 -17.58 14.31
N GLY A 175 0.52 -17.00 13.58
CA GLY A 175 0.30 -16.63 12.19
C GLY A 175 1.39 -15.72 11.70
N TYR A 176 1.29 -15.42 10.43
CA TYR A 176 2.06 -14.36 9.79
C TYR A 176 1.67 -13.00 10.36
N VAL A 177 2.58 -12.03 10.25
CA VAL A 177 2.35 -10.66 10.71
C VAL A 177 2.17 -9.70 9.55
N TYR A 178 1.30 -8.71 9.79
CA TYR A 178 1.10 -7.58 8.91
C TYR A 178 2.04 -6.44 9.33
N THR A 179 2.77 -5.89 8.37
CA THR A 179 3.59 -4.69 8.60
C THR A 179 2.93 -3.46 7.99
N TYR A 180 3.00 -2.31 8.66
CA TYR A 180 2.42 -1.06 8.16
C TYR A 180 3.18 0.16 8.66
N TYR A 181 2.97 1.30 8.02
CA TYR A 181 3.59 2.57 8.41
C TYR A 181 2.83 3.25 9.54
N SER A 182 3.56 3.79 10.52
CA SER A 182 3.04 4.62 11.59
C SER A 182 4.01 5.76 11.89
N TRP A 183 3.47 6.92 12.27
CA TRP A 183 4.28 8.10 12.58
C TRP A 183 4.56 8.22 14.07
N ASP A 184 5.84 8.26 14.43
CA ASP A 184 6.26 8.66 15.77
C ASP A 184 6.46 10.18 15.80
N ALA A 185 5.47 10.89 16.32
CA ALA A 185 5.52 12.35 16.41
C ALA A 185 6.58 12.86 17.39
N LYS A 186 6.98 12.06 18.38
CA LYS A 186 7.96 12.46 19.39
C LYS A 186 9.38 12.40 18.80
N GLU A 187 9.68 11.32 18.11
CA GLU A 187 11.00 11.08 17.52
C GLU A 187 11.07 11.56 16.06
N ASN A 188 9.96 12.07 15.51
CA ASN A 188 9.83 12.67 14.17
C ASN A 188 10.34 11.74 13.05
N TYR A 189 9.95 10.46 13.10
CA TYR A 189 10.28 9.47 12.08
C TYR A 189 9.11 8.56 11.74
N LEU A 190 9.15 7.98 10.54
CA LEU A 190 8.20 6.97 10.12
C LEU A 190 8.69 5.58 10.56
N ALA A 191 7.92 4.92 11.41
CA ALA A 191 8.16 3.55 11.84
C ALA A 191 7.42 2.56 10.95
N THR A 192 8.01 1.38 10.75
CA THR A 192 7.29 0.19 10.29
C THR A 192 6.86 -0.61 11.52
N VAL A 193 5.56 -0.67 11.75
CA VAL A 193 4.94 -1.41 12.85
C VAL A 193 4.57 -2.80 12.37
N VAL A 194 4.75 -3.78 13.25
CA VAL A 194 4.41 -5.19 13.01
C VAL A 194 3.25 -5.55 13.93
N THR A 195 2.20 -6.17 13.39
CA THR A 195 1.01 -6.59 14.15
C THR A 195 0.43 -7.88 13.59
N THR A 196 -0.44 -8.54 14.35
CA THR A 196 -1.32 -9.59 13.83
C THR A 196 -2.59 -8.95 13.28
N ALA A 197 -2.94 -9.27 12.02
CA ALA A 197 -4.08 -8.68 11.34
C ALA A 197 -4.63 -9.69 10.34
N ASN A 198 -5.94 -9.70 10.15
CA ASN A 198 -6.48 -10.34 8.96
C ASN A 198 -6.03 -9.54 7.74
N GLU A 199 -5.76 -10.23 6.63
CA GLU A 199 -5.24 -9.60 5.42
C GLU A 199 -6.06 -9.99 4.19
N ILE A 200 -6.36 -9.03 3.33
CA ILE A 200 -6.89 -9.29 1.99
C ILE A 200 -5.88 -8.77 0.98
N ASN A 201 -5.40 -9.65 0.11
CA ASN A 201 -4.40 -9.31 -0.90
C ASN A 201 -4.94 -9.60 -2.31
N PHE A 202 -4.78 -8.65 -3.23
CA PHE A 202 -5.14 -8.81 -4.65
C PHE A 202 -4.30 -7.91 -5.55
N CYS A 203 -4.20 -8.26 -6.82
CA CYS A 203 -3.48 -7.46 -7.82
C CYS A 203 -4.43 -7.04 -8.93
N HIS A 204 -4.43 -5.76 -9.27
CA HIS A 204 -5.27 -5.20 -10.33
C HIS A 204 -4.56 -4.05 -11.03
N ASN A 205 -4.50 -4.07 -12.36
CA ASN A 205 -3.89 -3.03 -13.22
C ASN A 205 -2.48 -2.60 -12.76
N GLY A 206 -1.65 -3.59 -12.45
CA GLY A 206 -0.27 -3.40 -12.02
C GLY A 206 -0.08 -2.82 -10.62
N ILE A 207 -1.15 -2.80 -9.82
CA ILE A 207 -1.13 -2.39 -8.41
C ILE A 207 -1.42 -3.60 -7.54
N TRP A 208 -0.57 -3.79 -6.54
CA TRP A 208 -0.78 -4.76 -5.49
C TRP A 208 -1.47 -4.09 -4.30
N TYR A 209 -2.69 -4.54 -4.03
CA TYR A 209 -3.51 -4.13 -2.91
C TYR A 209 -3.30 -5.07 -1.73
N GLN A 210 -3.05 -4.48 -0.57
CA GLN A 210 -2.85 -5.18 0.68
C GLN A 210 -3.68 -4.49 1.75
N ILE A 211 -4.80 -5.10 2.08
CA ILE A 211 -5.70 -4.61 3.11
C ILE A 211 -5.36 -5.34 4.40
N GLY A 212 -4.95 -4.61 5.42
CA GLY A 212 -4.81 -5.15 6.77
C GLY A 212 -5.95 -4.65 7.64
N TYR A 213 -6.59 -5.53 8.39
CA TYR A 213 -7.61 -5.12 9.35
C TYR A 213 -7.50 -5.89 10.66
N HIS A 214 -7.74 -5.16 11.74
CA HIS A 214 -7.90 -5.69 13.08
C HIS A 214 -9.23 -5.15 13.59
N ILE A 215 -10.19 -6.02 13.90
CA ILE A 215 -11.54 -5.60 14.33
C ILE A 215 -11.97 -6.48 15.49
N ASN A 216 -12.48 -5.89 16.57
CA ASN A 216 -12.92 -6.57 17.77
C ASN A 216 -11.86 -7.55 18.31
N GLY A 217 -10.58 -7.17 18.30
CA GLY A 217 -9.51 -8.05 18.77
C GLY A 217 -9.21 -9.25 17.86
N ASN A 218 -9.53 -9.16 16.56
CA ASN A 218 -9.42 -10.27 15.59
C ASN A 218 -10.19 -11.54 16.00
N GLN A 219 -11.26 -11.40 16.78
CA GLN A 219 -12.15 -12.53 17.04
C GLN A 219 -12.76 -13.01 15.72
N VAL A 220 -12.90 -14.32 15.57
CA VAL A 220 -13.50 -14.92 14.37
C VAL A 220 -14.97 -14.51 14.30
N ASP A 221 -15.27 -13.66 13.33
CA ASP A 221 -16.62 -13.18 13.01
C ASP A 221 -16.80 -13.19 11.49
N GLU A 222 -17.59 -14.15 11.00
CA GLU A 222 -17.85 -14.32 9.57
C GLU A 222 -18.54 -13.11 8.95
N SER A 223 -19.32 -12.36 9.73
CA SER A 223 -20.02 -11.16 9.23
C SER A 223 -19.04 -10.03 8.94
N VAL A 224 -18.08 -9.81 9.84
CA VAL A 224 -16.98 -8.85 9.65
C VAL A 224 -16.10 -9.28 8.48
N GLN A 225 -15.73 -10.57 8.41
CA GLN A 225 -14.89 -11.09 7.34
C GLN A 225 -15.54 -10.90 5.97
N LYS A 226 -16.82 -11.26 5.84
CA LYS A 226 -17.58 -11.04 4.61
C LYS A 226 -17.67 -9.55 4.26
N GLN A 227 -17.95 -8.69 5.24
CA GLN A 227 -17.99 -7.24 5.02
C GLN A 227 -16.64 -6.72 4.49
N MET A 228 -15.51 -7.18 5.05
CA MET A 228 -14.18 -6.76 4.59
C MET A 228 -13.87 -7.26 3.17
N ALA A 229 -14.30 -8.47 2.82
CA ALA A 229 -14.18 -8.99 1.46
C ALA A 229 -14.97 -8.15 0.46
N GLU A 230 -16.21 -7.75 0.79
CA GLU A 230 -17.00 -6.87 -0.07
C GLU A 230 -16.38 -5.47 -0.21
N LEU A 231 -15.88 -4.88 0.87
CA LEU A 231 -15.14 -3.60 0.78
C LEU A 231 -13.89 -3.71 -0.10
N ALA A 232 -13.18 -4.84 -0.06
CA ALA A 232 -12.04 -5.06 -0.93
C ALA A 232 -12.43 -5.11 -2.42
N LYS A 233 -13.58 -5.72 -2.75
CA LYS A 233 -14.11 -5.79 -4.11
C LYS A 233 -14.54 -4.40 -4.63
N GLU A 234 -15.18 -3.59 -3.77
CA GLU A 234 -15.57 -2.21 -4.11
C GLU A 234 -14.40 -1.31 -4.56
N LEU A 235 -13.16 -1.66 -4.20
CA LEU A 235 -11.97 -0.91 -4.64
C LEU A 235 -11.70 -1.03 -6.14
N ILE A 236 -12.22 -2.06 -6.80
CA ILE A 236 -11.90 -2.39 -8.21
C ILE A 236 -13.13 -2.70 -9.07
N GLU A 237 -14.30 -2.91 -8.47
CA GLU A 237 -15.57 -3.08 -9.19
C GLU A 237 -16.24 -1.72 -9.46
N GLU A 238 -16.95 -1.59 -10.59
CA GLU A 238 -17.61 -0.35 -11.04
C GLU A 238 -18.94 -0.06 -10.33
#